data_AF-A0A0A9YKJ1-F1
#
_entry.id   AF-A0A0A9YKJ1-F1
#
_cell.length_a   1.000
_cell.length_b   1.000
_cell.length_c   1.000
_cell.angle_alpha   90.00
_cell.angle_beta   90.00
_cell.angle_gamma   90.00
#
_symmetry.space_group_name_H-M   'P 1'
#
loop_
_entity.id
_entity.type
_entity.pdbx_description
1 polymer ?
#
loop_
_entity_poly.entity_id
_entity_poly.type
_entity_poly.pdbx_seq_one_letter_code
_entity_poly.pdbx_strand_id
1 'polypeptide(L)'
;VSKDYEINQLKTRKAALEIDNEKLGILKSQVIVYRSDYLAERKTRETITNDRDRLIAEIQLLKEENKQLSMHLTAHGITAPSLTGTRLAMRSERKIQTPPPHVPITTVSMPDVNPGISEPLVCPNPDCKRKFDSLEPLQYHVHQCLQLSD
;
A
#
# COMPACT_ATOMS: atom_id res chain seq x y z
N VAL A 1 3.81 -55.92 30.23
CA VAL A 1 2.51 -55.43 29.70
C VAL A 1 2.14 -54.05 30.24
N SER A 2 1.87 -53.86 31.54
CA SER A 2 1.47 -52.53 32.07
C SER A 2 2.55 -51.45 31.89
N LYS A 3 3.82 -51.80 32.16
CA LYS A 3 4.95 -50.85 32.03
C LYS A 3 5.26 -50.51 30.57
N ASP A 4 5.17 -51.48 29.66
CA ASP A 4 5.46 -51.27 28.23
C ASP A 4 4.42 -50.35 27.58
N TYR A 5 3.16 -50.49 28.00
CA TYR A 5 2.07 -49.60 27.60
C TYR A 5 2.29 -48.16 28.09
N GLU A 6 2.69 -48.00 29.36
CA GLU A 6 3.02 -46.69 29.95
C GLU A 6 4.24 -46.05 29.27
N ILE A 7 5.28 -46.84 28.98
CA ILE A 7 6.46 -46.37 28.22
C ILE A 7 6.06 -45.89 26.83
N ASN A 8 5.17 -46.61 26.14
CA ASN A 8 4.70 -46.19 24.81
C ASN A 8 3.86 -44.91 24.88
N GLN A 9 2.98 -44.75 25.86
CA GLN A 9 2.25 -43.49 26.06
C GLN A 9 3.20 -42.32 26.32
N LEU A 10 4.20 -42.51 27.19
CA LEU A 10 5.18 -41.47 27.49
C LEU A 10 6.02 -41.11 26.26
N LYS A 11 6.38 -42.07 25.41
CA LYS A 11 7.06 -41.82 24.14
C LYS A 11 6.21 -40.98 23.17
N THR A 12 4.94 -41.34 23.00
CA THR A 12 4.02 -40.55 22.15
C THR A 12 3.85 -39.13 22.69
N ARG A 13 3.68 -38.98 24.01
CA ARG A 13 3.57 -37.66 24.64
C ARG A 13 4.87 -36.85 24.49
N LYS A 14 6.03 -37.48 24.63
CA LYS A 14 7.33 -36.84 24.42
C LYS A 14 7.45 -36.33 22.99
N ALA A 15 7.13 -37.15 21.99
CA ALA A 15 7.18 -36.74 20.58
C ALA A 15 6.24 -35.56 20.28
N ALA A 16 5.03 -35.57 20.86
CA ALA A 16 4.11 -34.44 20.73
C ALA A 16 4.66 -33.15 21.36
N LEU A 17 5.27 -33.26 22.55
CA LEU A 17 5.90 -32.11 23.23
C LEU A 17 7.13 -31.57 22.48
N GLU A 18 7.90 -32.42 21.80
CA GLU A 18 9.02 -31.99 20.97
C GLU A 18 8.54 -31.13 19.80
N ILE A 19 7.47 -31.55 19.12
CA ILE A 19 6.83 -30.78 18.04
C ILE A 19 6.32 -29.42 18.55
N ASP A 20 5.68 -29.39 19.71
CA ASP A 20 5.18 -28.13 20.27
C ASP A 20 6.31 -27.19 20.70
N ASN A 21 7.45 -27.74 21.15
CA ASN A 21 8.62 -26.96 21.48
C ASN A 21 9.26 -26.32 20.22
N GLU A 22 9.29 -27.04 19.09
CA GLU A 22 9.71 -26.48 17.80
C GLU A 22 8.82 -25.31 17.37
N LYS A 23 7.49 -25.46 17.47
CA LYS A 23 6.53 -24.38 17.19
C LYS A 23 6.78 -23.17 18.09
N LEU A 24 7.08 -23.39 19.37
CA LEU A 24 7.38 -22.33 20.32
C LEU A 24 8.68 -21.57 19.93
N GLY A 25 9.67 -22.27 19.36
CA GLY A 25 10.86 -21.65 18.77
C GLY A 25 10.54 -20.74 17.57
N ILE A 26 9.65 -21.20 16.69
CA ILE A 26 9.18 -20.41 15.54
C ILE A 26 8.43 -19.15 16.01
N LEU A 27 7.49 -19.30 16.94
CA LEU A 27 6.71 -18.18 17.48
C LEU A 27 7.60 -17.13 18.16
N LYS A 28 8.61 -17.56 18.92
CA LYS A 28 9.61 -16.63 19.51
C LYS A 28 10.35 -15.84 18.43
N SER A 29 10.78 -16.51 17.37
CA SER A 29 11.46 -15.87 16.25
C SER A 29 10.55 -14.87 15.54
N GLN A 30 9.27 -15.22 15.33
CA GLN A 30 8.27 -14.35 14.72
C GLN A 30 8.04 -13.08 15.55
N VAL A 31 7.95 -13.19 16.88
CA VAL A 31 7.82 -12.03 17.77
C VAL A 31 9.02 -11.09 17.64
N ILE A 32 10.24 -11.64 17.52
CA ILE A 32 11.46 -10.83 17.36
C ILE A 32 11.42 -10.06 16.03
N VAL A 33 11.06 -10.73 14.93
CA VAL A 33 10.95 -10.10 13.60
C VAL A 33 9.91 -8.99 13.61
N TYR A 34 8.68 -9.27 14.05
CA TYR A 34 7.62 -8.25 14.09
C TYR A 34 7.93 -7.10 15.02
N ARG A 35 8.62 -7.34 16.14
CA ARG A 35 9.08 -6.25 17.00
C ARG A 35 10.09 -5.36 16.28
N SER A 36 11.04 -5.95 15.57
CA SER A 36 12.03 -5.20 14.78
C SER A 36 11.34 -4.35 13.71
N ASP A 37 10.44 -4.96 12.94
CA ASP A 37 9.70 -4.28 11.87
C ASP A 37 8.83 -3.15 12.41
N TYR A 38 8.14 -3.38 13.53
CA TYR A 38 7.35 -2.35 14.20
C TYR A 38 8.20 -1.14 14.62
N LEU A 39 9.39 -1.37 15.19
CA LEU A 39 10.27 -0.29 15.61
C LEU A 39 10.83 0.49 14.41
N ALA A 40 11.17 -0.19 13.32
CA ALA A 40 11.62 0.44 12.09
C ALA A 40 10.51 1.30 11.45
N GLU A 41 9.29 0.78 11.37
CA GLU A 41 8.13 1.50 10.87
C GLU A 41 7.83 2.73 11.73
N ARG A 42 7.87 2.57 13.06
CA ARG A 42 7.66 3.69 13.99
C ARG A 42 8.67 4.81 13.76
N LYS A 43 9.96 4.50 13.66
CA LYS A 43 11.01 5.49 13.40
C LYS A 43 10.81 6.22 12.07
N THR A 44 10.41 5.48 11.04
CA THR A 44 10.08 6.04 9.72
C THR A 44 8.90 6.99 9.82
N ARG A 45 7.84 6.60 10.53
CA ARG A 45 6.64 7.41 10.73
C ARG A 45 6.91 8.68 11.53
N GLU A 46 7.75 8.62 12.55
CA GLU A 46 8.20 9.79 13.31
C GLU A 46 8.95 10.78 12.39
N THR A 47 9.83 10.28 11.52
CA THR A 47 10.55 11.12 10.55
C THR A 47 9.60 11.80 9.56
N ILE A 48 8.66 11.05 8.97
CA ILE A 48 7.64 11.58 8.05
C ILE A 48 6.78 12.64 8.74
N THR A 49 6.41 12.43 9.99
CA THR A 49 5.59 13.38 10.75
C THR A 49 6.35 14.70 10.96
N ASN A 50 7.62 14.62 11.35
CA ASN A 50 8.46 15.80 11.51
C ASN A 50 8.64 16.57 10.19
N ASP A 51 8.89 15.87 9.08
CA ASP A 51 9.01 16.50 7.76
C ASP A 51 7.69 17.13 7.32
N ARG A 52 6.55 16.47 7.56
CA ARG A 52 5.21 17.00 7.27
C ARG A 52 4.98 18.30 8.03
N ASP A 53 5.27 18.31 9.33
CA ASP A 53 5.02 19.47 10.18
C ASP A 53 5.95 20.64 9.79
N ARG A 54 7.20 20.37 9.42
CA ARG A 54 8.12 21.37 8.83
C ARG A 54 7.55 21.97 7.54
N LEU A 55 7.12 21.13 6.60
CA LEU A 55 6.58 21.58 5.32
C LEU A 55 5.28 22.37 5.47
N ILE A 56 4.42 22.00 6.42
CA ILE A 56 3.21 22.77 6.74
C ILE A 56 3.58 24.16 7.23
N ALA A 57 4.56 24.28 8.13
CA ALA A 57 5.02 25.57 8.63
C ALA A 57 5.61 26.44 7.50
N GLU A 58 6.42 25.85 6.63
CA GLU A 58 7.00 26.54 5.47
C GLU A 58 5.92 27.03 4.48
N ILE A 59 4.92 26.20 4.18
CA ILE A 59 3.78 26.59 3.33
C ILE A 59 2.99 27.74 3.96
N GLN A 60 2.78 27.72 5.29
CA GLN A 60 2.08 28.81 5.98
C GLN A 60 2.86 30.12 5.89
N LEU A 61 4.18 30.08 6.08
CA LEU A 61 5.06 31.24 5.93
C LEU A 61 4.99 31.80 4.51
N LEU A 62 5.20 30.97 3.49
CA LEU A 62 5.16 31.37 2.08
C LEU A 62 3.80 31.91 1.64
N LYS A 63 2.70 31.39 2.20
CA LYS A 63 1.36 31.91 1.95
C LYS A 63 1.18 33.31 2.53
N GLU A 64 1.68 33.55 3.73
CA GLU A 64 1.61 34.87 4.37
C GLU A 64 2.50 35.88 3.64
N GLU A 65 3.72 35.51 3.25
CA GLU A 65 4.60 36.34 2.43
C GLU A 65 3.96 36.68 1.07
N ASN A 66 3.40 35.69 0.36
CA ASN A 66 2.69 35.93 -0.90
C ASN A 66 1.48 36.84 -0.72
N LYS A 67 0.75 36.69 0.38
CA LYS A 67 -0.39 37.56 0.70
C LYS A 67 0.09 39.00 0.92
N GLN A 68 1.15 39.21 1.68
CA GLN A 68 1.74 40.54 1.90
C GLN A 68 2.23 41.18 0.59
N LEU A 69 2.95 40.42 -0.24
CA LEU A 69 3.40 40.87 -1.55
C LEU A 69 2.23 41.21 -2.48
N SER A 70 1.19 40.38 -2.49
CA SER A 70 -0.03 40.62 -3.28
C SER A 70 -0.75 41.90 -2.82
N MET A 71 -0.83 42.13 -1.51
CA MET A 71 -1.35 43.38 -0.94
C MET A 71 -0.52 44.59 -1.37
N HIS A 72 0.81 44.49 -1.35
CA HIS A 72 1.70 45.57 -1.79
C HIS A 72 1.53 45.87 -3.29
N LEU A 73 1.50 44.85 -4.15
CA LEU A 73 1.25 45.03 -5.59
C LEU A 73 -0.09 45.71 -5.87
N THR A 74 -1.14 45.27 -5.17
CA THR A 74 -2.49 45.86 -5.27
C THR A 74 -2.47 47.33 -4.82
N ALA A 75 -1.75 47.67 -3.76
CA ALA A 75 -1.62 49.04 -3.26
C ALA A 75 -0.93 49.98 -4.27
N HIS A 76 -0.01 49.46 -5.10
CA HIS A 76 0.65 50.20 -6.18
C HIS A 76 -0.11 50.15 -7.51
N GLY A 77 -1.36 49.66 -7.53
CA GLY A 77 -2.18 49.58 -8.73
C GLY A 77 -1.73 48.51 -9.72
N ILE A 78 -0.80 47.63 -9.33
CA ILE A 78 -0.32 46.51 -10.15
C ILE A 78 -1.25 45.32 -9.88
N THR A 79 -2.27 45.14 -10.73
CA THR A 79 -3.12 43.93 -10.69
C THR A 79 -2.39 42.77 -11.35
N ALA A 80 -1.88 41.84 -10.54
CA ALA A 80 -1.39 40.56 -11.04
C ALA A 80 -2.57 39.72 -11.58
N PRO A 81 -2.44 39.04 -12.73
CA PRO A 81 -3.49 38.17 -13.25
C PRO A 81 -3.75 37.03 -12.26
N SER A 82 -5.02 36.81 -11.95
CA SER A 82 -5.49 35.78 -11.01
C SER A 82 -5.06 34.39 -11.50
N LEU A 83 -4.13 33.76 -10.79
CA LEU A 83 -3.71 32.36 -11.03
C LEU A 83 -4.72 31.33 -10.52
N THR A 84 -6.00 31.70 -10.33
CA THR A 84 -7.07 30.75 -9.97
C THR A 84 -7.39 29.73 -11.07
N GLY A 85 -6.74 29.82 -12.24
CA GLY A 85 -6.98 28.95 -13.40
C GLY A 85 -6.09 27.71 -13.55
N THR A 86 -5.01 27.55 -12.77
CA THR A 86 -4.12 26.38 -12.94
C THR A 86 -4.55 25.26 -11.99
N ARG A 87 -5.56 24.50 -12.43
CA ARG A 87 -5.98 23.25 -11.79
C ARG A 87 -4.77 22.36 -11.54
N LEU A 88 -4.60 22.06 -10.26
CA LEU A 88 -3.67 21.13 -9.65
C LEU A 88 -3.65 19.77 -10.39
N ALA A 89 -2.66 19.56 -11.26
CA ALA A 89 -2.23 18.24 -11.71
C ALA A 89 -1.04 17.77 -10.88
N MET A 90 -1.20 17.72 -9.56
CA MET A 90 -0.22 17.17 -8.62
C MET A 90 -0.96 16.41 -7.51
N ARG A 91 -1.78 15.42 -7.91
CA ARG A 91 -2.25 14.38 -7.00
C ARG A 91 -1.54 13.07 -7.32
N SER A 92 -0.23 13.06 -7.10
CA SER A 92 0.49 11.80 -6.87
C SER A 92 0.38 11.50 -5.38
N GLU A 93 -0.76 10.92 -4.98
CA GLU A 93 -0.85 10.23 -3.71
C GLU A 93 0.07 9.02 -3.78
N ARG A 94 1.32 9.18 -3.32
CA ARG A 94 2.12 8.04 -2.91
C ARG A 94 1.42 7.41 -1.72
N LYS A 95 0.55 6.45 -2.00
CA LYS A 95 0.05 5.48 -1.03
C LYS A 95 1.27 4.75 -0.51
N ILE A 96 1.74 5.13 0.68
CA ILE A 96 2.69 4.35 1.45
C ILE A 96 1.95 3.06 1.81
N GLN A 97 2.08 2.05 0.95
CA GLN A 97 1.74 0.66 1.28
C GLN A 97 2.88 0.16 2.16
N THR A 98 2.61 0.03 3.47
CA THR A 98 3.35 -0.91 4.29
C THR A 98 3.18 -2.31 3.68
N PRO A 99 4.26 -3.03 3.33
CA PRO A 99 4.15 -4.34 2.70
C PRO A 99 3.57 -5.36 3.69
N PRO A 100 2.74 -6.32 3.24
CA PRO A 100 2.39 -7.48 4.05
C PRO A 100 3.61 -8.41 4.16
N PRO A 101 3.72 -9.21 5.24
CA PRO A 101 4.92 -10.00 5.48
C PRO A 101 4.93 -11.29 4.62
N HIS A 102 6.12 -11.55 4.06
CA HIS A 102 6.69 -12.84 3.59
C HIS A 102 6.26 -13.43 2.24
N VAL A 103 7.23 -13.57 1.31
CA VAL A 103 7.80 -14.85 0.79
C VAL A 103 9.00 -14.59 -0.16
N PRO A 104 9.98 -15.51 -0.29
CA PRO A 104 11.13 -15.32 -1.17
C PRO A 104 10.73 -15.53 -2.63
N ILE A 105 10.99 -14.53 -3.49
CA ILE A 105 10.74 -14.62 -4.94
C ILE A 105 12.05 -14.71 -5.69
N THR A 106 12.21 -15.86 -6.32
CA THR A 106 13.16 -16.21 -7.37
C THR A 106 13.11 -15.20 -8.52
N THR A 107 14.30 -14.84 -9.01
CA THR A 107 14.58 -14.02 -10.20
C THR A 107 13.66 -14.25 -11.40
N VAL A 108 13.07 -13.18 -11.95
CA VAL A 108 12.76 -13.06 -13.39
C VAL A 108 12.91 -11.60 -13.82
N SER A 109 13.87 -11.33 -14.71
CA SER A 109 14.01 -10.07 -15.44
C SER A 109 12.78 -9.83 -16.31
N MET A 110 12.21 -8.62 -16.29
CA MET A 110 11.17 -8.21 -17.24
C MET A 110 11.69 -7.10 -18.17
N PRO A 111 11.35 -7.17 -19.48
CA PRO A 111 11.89 -6.29 -20.51
C PRO A 111 11.16 -4.96 -20.58
N ASP A 112 11.85 -4.00 -21.20
CA ASP A 112 11.41 -2.66 -21.59
C ASP A 112 10.19 -2.75 -22.55
N VAL A 113 9.06 -2.11 -22.22
CA VAL A 113 7.85 -2.10 -23.07
C VAL A 113 7.39 -0.67 -23.35
N ASN A 114 7.45 -0.34 -24.64
CA ASN A 114 6.97 0.86 -25.32
C ASN A 114 5.58 1.37 -24.85
N PRO A 115 5.40 2.68 -24.63
CA PRO A 115 4.09 3.27 -24.34
C PRO A 115 3.38 3.64 -25.65
N GLY A 116 2.53 2.77 -26.19
CA GLY A 116 1.82 3.11 -27.43
C GLY A 116 0.60 2.28 -27.81
N ILE A 117 0.25 1.21 -27.11
CA ILE A 117 -0.94 0.41 -27.40
C ILE A 117 -1.65 0.15 -26.08
N SER A 118 -2.70 0.90 -25.79
CA SER A 118 -3.62 0.59 -24.71
C SER A 118 -4.32 -0.72 -25.06
N GLU A 119 -3.91 -1.82 -24.44
CA GLU A 119 -4.56 -3.12 -24.64
C GLU A 119 -6.05 -3.03 -24.30
N PRO A 120 -6.95 -3.61 -25.12
CA PRO A 120 -8.37 -3.55 -24.87
C PRO A 120 -8.73 -4.38 -23.64
N LEU A 121 -9.52 -3.80 -22.74
CA LEU A 121 -9.94 -4.43 -21.50
C LEU A 121 -10.95 -5.53 -21.79
N VAL A 122 -10.83 -6.70 -21.16
CA VAL A 122 -11.69 -7.87 -21.44
C VAL A 122 -12.58 -8.18 -20.24
N CYS A 123 -13.80 -8.64 -20.51
CA CYS A 123 -14.69 -9.15 -19.46
C CYS A 123 -14.05 -10.34 -18.71
N PRO A 124 -14.05 -10.36 -17.37
CA PRO A 124 -13.51 -11.47 -16.57
C PRO A 124 -14.39 -12.74 -16.59
N ASN A 125 -15.62 -12.69 -17.11
CA ASN A 125 -16.45 -13.89 -17.26
C ASN A 125 -15.87 -14.77 -18.39
N PRO A 126 -15.45 -16.03 -18.13
CA PRO A 126 -14.84 -16.90 -19.15
C PRO A 126 -15.76 -17.20 -20.34
N ASP A 127 -17.08 -17.12 -20.14
CA ASP A 127 -18.07 -17.32 -21.18
C ASP A 127 -18.34 -16.04 -21.99
N CYS A 128 -17.84 -14.88 -21.54
CA CYS A 128 -18.00 -13.59 -22.18
C CYS A 128 -16.68 -13.05 -22.74
N LYS A 129 -16.55 -13.05 -24.06
CA LYS A 129 -15.33 -12.58 -24.76
C LYS A 129 -15.38 -11.12 -25.20
N ARG A 130 -16.25 -10.30 -24.58
CA ARG A 130 -16.39 -8.88 -24.95
C ARG A 130 -15.17 -8.06 -24.51
N LYS A 131 -14.78 -7.13 -25.36
CA LYS A 131 -13.65 -6.22 -25.18
C LYS A 131 -14.14 -4.77 -25.12
N PHE A 132 -13.43 -3.94 -24.37
CA PHE A 132 -13.81 -2.56 -24.06
C PHE A 132 -12.59 -1.66 -24.14
N ASP A 133 -12.81 -0.45 -24.65
CA ASP A 133 -11.75 0.55 -24.81
C ASP A 133 -11.52 1.39 -23.54
N SER A 134 -12.42 1.27 -22.56
CA SER A 134 -12.33 1.98 -21.28
C SER A 134 -13.00 1.21 -20.14
N LEU A 135 -12.65 1.58 -18.90
CA LEU A 135 -13.06 0.87 -17.68
C LEU A 135 -14.56 0.98 -17.40
N GLU A 136 -15.16 2.14 -17.66
CA GLU A 136 -16.56 2.44 -17.29
C GLU A 136 -17.58 1.56 -18.04
N PRO A 137 -17.50 1.38 -19.39
CA PRO A 137 -18.32 0.41 -20.12
C PRO A 137 -18.10 -1.04 -19.67
N LEU A 138 -16.86 -1.42 -19.34
CA LEU A 138 -16.55 -2.75 -18.84
C LEU A 138 -17.21 -3.00 -17.48
N GLN A 139 -17.12 -2.05 -16.55
CA GLN A 139 -17.73 -2.16 -15.22
C GLN A 139 -19.23 -2.38 -15.34
N TYR A 140 -19.94 -1.55 -16.11
CA TYR A 140 -21.37 -1.72 -16.34
C TYR A 140 -21.70 -3.10 -16.91
N HIS A 141 -20.92 -3.55 -17.91
CA HIS A 141 -21.10 -4.85 -18.50
C HIS A 141 -20.87 -5.99 -17.50
N VAL A 142 -19.84 -5.93 -16.64
CA VAL A 142 -19.55 -6.97 -15.66
C VAL A 142 -20.69 -7.14 -14.65
N HIS A 143 -21.26 -6.03 -14.16
CA HIS A 143 -22.41 -6.09 -13.25
C HIS A 143 -23.59 -6.82 -13.88
N GLN A 144 -23.88 -6.57 -15.16
CA GLN A 144 -24.93 -7.27 -15.90
C GLN A 144 -24.55 -8.72 -16.25
N CYS A 145 -23.31 -8.95 -16.66
CA CYS A 145 -22.85 -10.22 -17.22
C CYS A 145 -22.68 -11.31 -16.16
N LEU A 146 -22.34 -10.91 -14.94
CA LEU A 146 -22.24 -11.80 -13.79
C LEU A 146 -23.54 -11.85 -12.96
N GLN A 147 -24.61 -11.18 -13.44
CA GLN A 147 -25.89 -11.06 -12.73
C GLN A 147 -25.71 -10.60 -11.28
N LEU A 148 -24.79 -9.64 -11.06
CA LEU A 148 -24.57 -8.99 -9.76
C LEU A 148 -25.66 -7.93 -9.57
N SER A 149 -26.90 -8.38 -9.51
CA SER A 149 -28.03 -7.63 -8.97
C SER A 149 -28.17 -7.98 -7.49
N ASP A 150 -28.25 -6.96 -6.63
CA ASP A 150 -28.66 -7.13 -5.23
C ASP A 150 -30.00 -7.88 -5.10
#